data_AF-A0A094PIK7-F1
#
_entry.id   AF-A0A094PIK7-F1
#
_cell.length_a   1.000
_cell.length_b   1.000
_cell.length_c   1.000
_cell.angle_alpha   90.00
_cell.angle_beta   90.00
_cell.angle_gamma   90.00
#
_symmetry.space_group_name_H-M   'P 1'
#
loop_
_entity.id
_entity.type
_entity.pdbx_description
1 polymer ?
#
loop_
_entity_poly.entity_id
_entity_poly.type
_entity_poly.pdbx_seq_one_letter_code
_entity_poly.pdbx_strand_id
1 'polypeptide(L)' 'METTPQMPGHSPEQPILMISCDTCVMRNTDACSDCMMSVLCDQPSDGAVILNLQELREIRVLAQAGLVPTLRHRAVG' A
#
# COMPACT_ATOMS: atom_id res chain seq x y z
N MET A 1 -6.72 -21.49 -24.56
CA MET A 1 -6.69 -22.05 -23.20
C MET A 1 -6.01 -21.01 -22.33
N GLU A 2 -6.76 -20.00 -21.90
CA GLU A 2 -6.22 -18.94 -21.04
C GLU A 2 -6.33 -19.38 -19.59
N THR A 3 -5.20 -19.56 -18.93
CA THR A 3 -5.11 -19.85 -17.50
C THR A 3 -5.15 -18.52 -16.76
N THR A 4 -6.33 -18.11 -16.29
CA THR A 4 -6.47 -16.98 -15.37
C THR A 4 -5.68 -17.29 -14.08
N PRO A 5 -4.81 -16.40 -13.58
CA PRO A 5 -4.13 -16.61 -12.30
C PRO A 5 -5.15 -16.54 -11.17
N GLN A 6 -5.44 -17.69 -10.56
CA GLN A 6 -6.30 -17.79 -9.39
C GLN A 6 -5.52 -17.22 -8.18
N MET A 7 -5.89 -16.02 -7.71
CA MET A 7 -5.44 -15.58 -6.39
C MET A 7 -6.13 -16.47 -5.34
N PRO A 8 -5.39 -17.09 -4.40
CA PRO A 8 -5.98 -17.97 -3.40
C PRO A 8 -6.96 -17.18 -2.54
N GLY A 9 -8.25 -17.46 -2.72
CA GLY A 9 -9.33 -16.82 -1.97
C GLY A 9 -9.29 -17.26 -0.50
N HIS A 10 -9.42 -16.29 0.39
CA HIS A 10 -9.59 -16.47 1.83
C HIS A 10 -10.73 -17.46 2.10
N SER A 11 -10.44 -18.61 2.71
CA SER A 11 -11.50 -19.53 3.17
C SER A 11 -12.35 -18.84 4.24
N PRO A 12 -13.69 -19.01 4.26
CA PRO A 12 -14.58 -18.30 5.18
C PRO A 12 -14.34 -18.64 6.68
N GLU A 13 -13.54 -19.66 6.98
CA GLU A 13 -13.17 -20.08 8.33
C GLU A 13 -11.85 -19.46 8.83
N GLN A 14 -11.13 -18.70 8.00
CA GLN A 14 -9.88 -18.08 8.42
C GLN A 14 -10.16 -16.77 9.17
N PRO A 15 -9.78 -16.66 10.46
CA PRO A 15 -10.02 -15.45 11.23
C PRO A 15 -9.31 -14.26 10.56
N ILE A 16 -10.03 -13.14 10.45
CA ILE A 16 -9.45 -11.88 9.97
C ILE A 16 -8.35 -11.46 10.95
N LEU A 17 -7.13 -11.27 10.45
CA LEU A 17 -6.05 -10.68 11.23
C LEU A 17 -6.37 -9.19 11.42
N MET A 18 -6.80 -8.82 12.63
CA MET A 18 -7.02 -7.43 13.02
C MET A 18 -5.83 -6.92 13.81
N ILE A 19 -5.17 -5.89 13.29
CA ILE A 19 -4.10 -5.17 13.99
C ILE A 19 -4.71 -3.86 14.50
N SER A 20 -4.68 -3.65 15.82
CA SER A 20 -5.10 -2.39 16.44
C SER A 20 -3.94 -1.77 17.21
N CYS A 21 -3.55 -0.56 16.80
CA CYS A 21 -2.54 0.21 17.53
C CYS A 21 -3.02 0.55 18.94
N ASP A 22 -4.32 0.74 19.18
CA ASP A 22 -4.88 1.09 20.49
C ASP A 22 -4.70 0.01 21.55
N THR A 23 -4.69 -1.26 21.14
CA THR A 23 -4.47 -2.42 22.04
C THR A 23 -3.08 -3.03 21.89
N CYS A 24 -2.17 -2.38 21.16
CA CYS A 24 -0.82 -2.89 20.93
C CYS A 24 0.06 -2.72 22.18
N VAL A 25 0.60 -3.82 22.70
CA VAL A 25 1.47 -3.81 23.90
C VAL A 25 2.80 -3.09 23.68
N MET A 26 3.23 -2.96 22.42
CA MET A 26 4.47 -2.26 22.03
C MET A 26 4.22 -0.78 21.69
N ARG A 27 2.99 -0.28 21.85
CA ARG A 27 2.66 1.13 21.56
C ARG A 27 3.58 2.05 22.37
N ASN A 28 4.05 3.12 21.73
CA ASN A 28 4.94 4.14 22.30
C ASN A 28 6.33 3.64 22.73
N THR A 29 6.77 2.49 22.21
CA THR A 29 8.16 2.01 22.33
C THR A 29 8.91 2.21 21.00
N ASP A 30 10.22 1.99 20.99
CA ASP A 30 11.04 2.07 19.78
C ASP A 30 10.62 1.07 18.69
N ALA A 31 9.96 -0.04 19.06
CA ALA A 31 9.38 -0.97 18.09
C ALA A 31 8.20 -0.35 17.31
N CYS A 32 7.52 0.66 17.89
CA CYS A 32 6.40 1.33 17.24
C CYS A 32 6.87 2.27 16.13
N SER A 33 8.06 2.88 16.25
CA SER A 33 8.63 3.74 15.20
C SER A 33 9.07 2.97 13.95
N ASP A 34 9.34 1.67 14.09
CA ASP A 34 9.65 0.76 12.97
C ASP A 34 8.42 -0.05 12.52
N CYS A 35 7.22 0.27 13.04
CA CYS A 35 5.99 -0.43 12.68
C CYS A 35 5.36 0.17 11.43
N MET A 36 5.01 -0.71 10.46
CA MET A 36 4.35 -0.34 9.20
C MET A 36 3.00 0.39 9.39
N MET A 37 2.33 0.22 10.53
CA MET A 37 1.04 0.86 10.80
C MET A 37 1.13 2.38 10.85
N SER A 38 2.27 2.95 11.26
CA SER A 38 2.48 4.40 11.20
C SER A 38 2.33 4.91 9.76
N VAL A 39 2.96 4.24 8.80
CA VAL A 39 2.90 4.60 7.37
C VAL A 39 1.51 4.40 6.76
N LEU A 40 0.78 3.36 7.18
CA LEU A 40 -0.52 3.02 6.61
C LEU A 40 -1.67 3.85 7.19
N CYS A 41 -1.60 4.17 8.48
CA CYS A 41 -2.68 4.84 9.20
C CYS A 41 -2.43 6.34 9.39
N ASP A 42 -1.17 6.82 9.35
CA ASP A 42 -0.95 8.25 9.19
C ASP A 42 -1.32 8.64 7.77
N GLN A 43 -2.37 9.45 7.66
CA GLN A 43 -2.57 10.23 6.47
C GLN A 43 -1.51 11.34 6.49
N PRO A 44 -0.58 11.40 5.52
CA PRO A 44 0.41 12.46 5.51
C PRO A 44 -0.36 13.79 5.49
N SER A 45 -0.09 14.63 6.49
CA SER A 45 -0.66 15.99 6.57
C SER A 45 -0.19 16.86 5.40
N ASP A 46 0.83 16.40 4.67
CA ASP A 46 1.53 17.11 3.62
C ASP A 46 0.89 16.84 2.24
N GLY A 47 -0.35 17.31 2.06
CA GLY A 47 -0.96 17.58 0.76
C GLY A 47 -0.88 16.49 -0.33
N ALA A 48 -1.04 16.92 -1.59
CA ALA A 48 -0.92 16.03 -2.74
C ALA A 48 0.56 15.86 -3.13
N VAL A 49 0.95 14.64 -3.51
CA VAL A 49 2.28 14.38 -4.09
C VAL A 49 2.36 15.07 -5.46
N ILE A 50 3.22 16.08 -5.60
CA ILE A 50 3.44 16.80 -6.85
C ILE A 50 4.62 16.17 -7.59
N LEU A 51 4.35 15.66 -8.79
CA LEU A 51 5.35 15.08 -9.67
C LEU A 51 5.52 15.93 -10.92
N ASN A 52 6.76 16.17 -11.32
CA ASN A 52 7.07 16.76 -12.60
C ASN A 52 6.97 15.72 -13.75
N LEU A 53 7.06 16.20 -14.99
CA LEU A 53 6.89 15.36 -16.17
C LEU A 53 8.01 14.32 -16.39
N GLN A 54 9.20 14.54 -15.83
CA GLN A 54 10.28 13.55 -15.89
C GLN A 54 10.05 12.45 -14.87
N GLU A 55 9.75 12.82 -13.62
CA GLU A 55 9.44 11.86 -12.55
C GLU A 55 8.27 10.94 -12.95
N LEU A 56 7.22 11.50 -13.55
CA LEU A 56 6.08 10.71 -14.03
C LEU A 56 6.48 9.74 -15.15
N ARG A 57 7.43 10.12 -16.02
CA ARG A 57 7.96 9.25 -17.07
C ARG A 57 8.78 8.10 -16.48
N GLU A 58 9.62 8.38 -15.50
CA GLU A 58 10.43 7.37 -14.81
C GLU A 58 9.55 6.33 -14.12
N ILE A 59 8.55 6.78 -13.35
CA ILE A 59 7.58 5.89 -12.69
C ILE A 59 6.88 5.00 -13.73
N ARG A 60 6.57 5.54 -14.91
CA ARG A 60 5.94 4.76 -15.98
C ARG A 60 6.86 3.69 -16.56
N VAL A 61 8.15 3.96 -16.69
CA VAL A 61 9.16 2.96 -17.10
C VAL A 61 9.25 1.85 -16.05
N LEU A 62 9.29 2.20 -14.76
CA LEU A 62 9.30 1.23 -13.67
C LEU A 62 8.04 0.36 -13.68
N ALA A 63 6.87 0.95 -13.92
CA ALA A 63 5.61 0.22 -13.99
C ALA A 63 5.57 -0.76 -15.19
N GLN A 64 6.10 -0.34 -16.34
CA GLN A 64 6.23 -1.20 -17.52
C GLN A 64 7.18 -2.38 -17.29
N ALA A 65 8.22 -2.18 -16.48
CA ALA A 65 9.14 -3.23 -16.05
C ALA A 65 8.57 -4.11 -14.90
N GLY A 66 7.39 -3.79 -14.37
CA GLY A 66 6.78 -4.52 -13.26
C GLY A 66 7.40 -4.24 -11.88
N LEU A 67 8.22 -3.20 -11.75
CA LEU A 67 8.92 -2.84 -10.52
C LEU A 67 8.08 -2.01 -9.56
N VAL A 68 7.02 -1.35 -10.07
CA VAL A 68 6.06 -0.61 -9.26
C VAL A 68 4.63 -0.89 -9.74
N PRO A 69 3.62 -0.74 -8.86
CA PRO A 69 2.22 -0.80 -9.29
C PRO A 69 1.91 0.28 -10.33
N THR A 70 1.04 -0.04 -11.28
CA THR A 70 0.45 0.97 -12.17
C THR A 70 -0.42 1.94 -11.37
N LEU A 71 -0.71 3.12 -11.92
CA LEU A 71 -1.64 4.08 -11.32
C LEU A 71 -3.02 3.41 -11.12
N ARG A 72 -3.32 3.06 -9.86
CA ARG A 72 -4.58 2.39 -9.47
C ARG A 72 -5.75 3.36 -9.34
N HIS A 73 -5.46 4.60 -8.97
CA HIS A 73 -6.45 5.65 -8.76
C HIS A 73 -6.27 6.71 -9.84
N ARG A 74 -7.16 6.68 -10.84
CA ARG A 74 -7.24 7.72 -11.86
C ARG A 74 -8.32 8.70 -11.40
N ALA A 75 -7.99 9.99 -11.32
CA ALA A 75 -9.00 11.00 -11.06
C ALA A 75 -10.11 10.87 -12.11
N VAL A 76 -11.34 10.68 -11.66
CA VAL A 76 -12.52 10.74 -12.53
C VAL A 76 -12.63 12.19 -12.96
N GLY A 77 -12.39 12.45 -14.25
CA GLY A 77 -12.60 13.76 -14.85
C GLY A 77 -14.08 14.05 -15.06
#